data_AF-A0A7E5W6I0-F1
#
_entry.id   AF-A0A7E5W6I0-F1
#
_cell.length_a   1.000
_cell.length_b   1.000
_cell.length_c   1.000
_cell.angle_alpha   90.00
_cell.angle_beta   90.00
_cell.angle_gamma   90.00
#
_symmetry.space_group_name_H-M   'P 1'
#
loop_
_entity.id
_entity.type
_entity.pdbx_description
1 polymer ?
#
loop_
_entity_poly.entity_id
_entity_poly.type
_entity_poly.pdbx_seq_one_letter_code
_entity_poly.pdbx_strand_id
1 'polypeptide(L)'
;MMKLIWQCLFSPRLYKVYKDGPKDSMYQPQGLEKWGDRIISKANTILNIGLYTSPFICMYIYKRGFFTYDEMRTLGRFFGGITCLIIFSFILRSYGRATSTKYAQFIRALYAPMTDKKAYLTEIRKYDFEFNAWPTTYSVAAAESYTNDPIIRMESIVGRSSWLDKHPFKTCANLHLPLYQRATIQILAFVATHTFGLRLIYPGSLGVLQVLLCITLSGGALFQGRTQLVENHNGQRSKLGTADGNTIDTMFVDHRGQSPNGKKLVVCCEGNSGFYEMGIMNTPIKAGFSALGWNHPGFGGSSGLPYPSQEHNAIDVVMQFAINELGFRPDDIIMFGWSIGGYTASWAAVNYPVGALVLDATFDDLLPLAENQMPSSWSLLVKEVIRSYVDLNVAELVTKYDGPVHLIRRTEDEIICLRQGHLSSNRGNNLVVRILEQRHPAALGSQTARAALSRLLAAPDSPAHVPAGPDVQQLEKTLQPLVSKYMRDLRSSHCSPLPENDFVEIIDRLQNRRRE
;
A
#
# COMPACT_ATOMS: atom_id res chain seq x y z
N MET A 1 30.29 -19.59 21.72
CA MET A 1 30.46 -18.11 21.72
C MET A 1 30.90 -17.58 20.35
N MET A 2 32.03 -18.02 19.78
CA MET A 2 32.52 -17.50 18.48
C MET A 2 31.51 -17.59 17.32
N LYS A 3 30.79 -18.71 17.18
CA LYS A 3 29.72 -18.85 16.17
C LYS A 3 28.61 -17.78 16.31
N LEU A 4 28.23 -17.45 17.54
CA LEU A 4 27.20 -16.45 17.82
C LEU A 4 27.70 -15.04 17.51
N ILE A 5 28.94 -14.71 17.87
CA ILE A 5 29.60 -13.44 17.52
C ILE A 5 29.59 -13.28 15.98
N TRP A 6 30.01 -14.32 15.25
CA TRP A 6 29.98 -14.30 13.79
C TRP A 6 28.57 -14.04 13.23
N GLN A 7 27.55 -14.74 13.75
CA GLN A 7 26.15 -14.52 13.36
C GLN A 7 25.68 -13.09 13.67
N CYS A 8 26.13 -12.50 14.78
CA CYS A 8 25.77 -11.14 15.19
C CYS A 8 26.44 -10.01 14.37
N LEU A 9 27.43 -10.33 13.51
CA LEU A 9 28.20 -9.32 12.78
C LEU A 9 27.32 -8.58 11.75
N PHE A 10 26.57 -9.34 10.96
CA PHE A 10 25.66 -8.85 9.92
C PHE A 10 24.20 -9.10 10.27
N SER A 11 23.90 -9.36 11.54
CA SER A 11 22.54 -9.62 11.97
C SER A 11 21.65 -8.37 11.89
N PRO A 12 20.34 -8.56 11.62
CA PRO A 12 19.39 -7.46 11.53
C PRO A 12 19.25 -6.71 12.86
N ARG A 13 18.89 -5.43 12.79
CA ARG A 13 18.52 -4.68 13.99
C ARG A 13 17.24 -5.23 14.62
N LEU A 14 17.28 -5.47 15.92
CA LEU A 14 16.12 -5.80 16.74
C LEU A 14 15.46 -4.50 17.22
N TYR A 15 14.16 -4.36 17.01
CA TYR A 15 13.37 -3.19 17.43
C TYR A 15 12.63 -3.45 18.73
N LYS A 16 11.99 -4.62 18.88
CA LYS A 16 11.18 -4.94 20.06
C LYS A 16 11.15 -6.44 20.33
N VAL A 17 11.02 -6.79 21.61
CA VAL A 17 10.59 -8.11 22.06
C VAL A 17 9.16 -7.94 22.58
N TYR A 18 8.19 -8.58 21.95
CA TYR A 18 6.78 -8.43 22.32
C TYR A 18 6.49 -9.11 23.65
N LYS A 19 5.57 -8.54 24.43
CA LYS A 19 5.16 -9.04 25.76
C LYS A 19 6.30 -9.10 26.80
N ASP A 20 7.41 -8.41 26.55
CA ASP A 20 8.58 -8.31 27.44
C ASP A 20 8.66 -6.89 28.04
N GLY A 21 7.85 -6.65 29.08
CA GLY A 21 7.75 -5.37 29.78
C GLY A 21 6.63 -4.46 29.26
N PRO A 22 6.70 -3.13 29.52
CA PRO A 22 5.68 -2.17 29.08
C PRO A 22 5.55 -2.13 27.55
N LYS A 23 4.32 -1.90 27.05
CA LYS A 23 4.02 -1.89 25.60
C LYS A 23 4.86 -0.88 24.82
N ASP A 24 5.19 0.26 25.42
CA ASP A 24 5.99 1.30 24.76
C ASP A 24 7.50 1.04 24.83
N SER A 25 7.94 -0.03 25.49
CA SER A 25 9.37 -0.35 25.62
C SER A 25 9.92 -0.95 24.32
N MET A 26 10.78 -0.18 23.65
CA MET A 26 11.60 -0.65 22.53
C MET A 26 12.91 -1.28 23.03
N TYR A 27 13.49 -2.18 22.24
CA TYR A 27 14.83 -2.71 22.49
C TYR A 27 15.86 -1.58 22.51
N GLN A 28 16.58 -1.45 23.62
CA GLN A 28 17.64 -0.47 23.79
C GLN A 28 19.01 -1.16 23.73
N PRO A 29 19.86 -0.89 22.72
CA PRO A 29 21.20 -1.42 22.69
C PRO A 29 22.01 -0.87 23.88
N GLN A 30 22.80 -1.73 24.52
CA GLN A 30 23.60 -1.38 25.70
C GLN A 30 25.10 -1.60 25.47
N GLY A 31 25.92 -0.92 26.27
CA GLY A 31 27.38 -1.09 26.27
C GLY A 31 28.02 -0.96 24.89
N LEU A 32 28.71 -2.02 24.46
CA LEU A 32 29.47 -2.08 23.21
C LEU A 32 28.57 -2.04 21.95
N GLU A 33 27.35 -2.56 22.02
CA GLU A 33 26.39 -2.47 20.91
C GLU A 33 26.04 -1.01 20.63
N LYS A 34 25.69 -0.25 21.67
CA LYS A 34 25.35 1.17 21.56
C LYS A 34 26.49 2.01 21.00
N TRP A 35 27.73 1.71 21.40
CA TRP A 35 28.90 2.41 20.90
C TRP A 35 29.15 2.12 19.42
N GLY A 36 29.13 0.84 19.04
CA GLY A 36 29.30 0.41 17.65
C GLY A 36 28.22 1.00 16.74
N ASP A 37 26.95 0.93 17.14
CA ASP A 37 25.83 1.49 16.39
C ASP A 37 25.94 3.01 16.19
N ARG A 38 26.42 3.76 17.18
CA ARG A 38 26.61 5.21 17.05
C ARG A 38 27.64 5.55 15.97
N ILE A 39 28.76 4.83 15.89
CA ILE A 39 29.79 5.09 14.89
C ILE A 39 29.30 4.68 13.51
N ILE A 40 28.72 3.48 13.39
CA ILE A 40 28.18 2.97 12.12
C ILE A 40 27.09 3.91 11.60
N SER A 41 26.17 4.37 12.46
CA SER A 41 25.12 5.31 12.08
C SER A 41 25.69 6.64 11.59
N LYS A 42 26.67 7.23 12.28
CA LYS A 42 27.31 8.48 11.85
C LYS A 42 28.04 8.31 10.53
N ALA A 43 28.77 7.20 10.35
CA ALA A 43 29.46 6.88 9.10
C ALA A 43 28.46 6.78 7.93
N ASN A 44 27.34 6.08 8.12
CA ASN A 44 26.28 5.98 7.12
C ASN A 44 25.66 7.34 6.79
N THR A 45 25.41 8.20 7.79
CA THR A 45 24.91 9.56 7.55
C THR A 45 25.89 10.38 6.72
N ILE A 46 27.19 10.32 7.05
CA ILE A 46 28.24 11.04 6.30
C ILE A 46 28.34 10.51 4.86
N LEU A 47 28.31 9.20 4.67
CA LEU A 47 28.33 8.59 3.34
C LEU A 47 27.13 9.01 2.50
N ASN A 48 25.92 9.02 3.08
CA ASN A 48 24.73 9.45 2.39
C ASN A 48 24.80 10.94 2.01
N ILE A 49 25.16 11.82 2.94
CA ILE A 49 25.38 13.25 2.65
C ILE A 49 26.45 13.42 1.57
N GLY A 50 27.55 12.68 1.67
CA GLY A 50 28.63 12.66 0.69
C GLY A 50 28.17 12.23 -0.70
N LEU A 51 27.29 11.24 -0.79
CA LEU A 51 26.71 10.77 -2.06
C LEU A 51 25.83 11.85 -2.70
N TYR A 52 24.95 12.49 -1.93
CA TYR A 52 24.10 13.58 -2.44
C TYR A 52 24.91 14.85 -2.78
N THR A 53 26.01 15.10 -2.08
CA THR A 53 26.92 16.24 -2.35
C THR A 53 28.07 15.88 -3.30
N SER A 54 28.11 14.65 -3.80
CA SER A 54 29.22 14.12 -4.61
C SER A 54 29.51 14.93 -5.87
N PRO A 55 28.53 15.52 -6.61
CA PRO A 55 28.85 16.35 -7.76
C PRO A 55 29.68 17.59 -7.39
N PHE A 56 29.37 18.23 -6.25
CA PHE A 56 30.11 19.39 -5.75
C PHE A 56 31.49 19.00 -5.24
N ILE A 57 31.59 17.86 -4.53
CA ILE A 57 32.87 17.33 -4.04
C ILE A 57 33.77 16.98 -5.22
N CYS A 58 33.26 16.30 -6.25
CA CYS A 58 34.01 15.94 -7.45
C CYS A 58 34.48 17.20 -8.21
N MET A 59 33.62 18.21 -8.35
CA MET A 59 33.98 19.48 -8.97
C MET A 59 35.08 20.21 -8.18
N TYR A 60 35.00 20.20 -6.85
CA TYR A 60 36.02 20.77 -5.98
C TYR A 60 37.37 20.06 -6.11
N ILE A 61 37.36 18.72 -6.08
CA ILE A 61 38.54 17.87 -6.27
C ILE A 61 39.20 18.13 -7.63
N TYR A 62 38.39 18.21 -8.70
CA TYR A 62 38.86 18.52 -10.05
C TYR A 62 39.48 19.91 -10.15
N LYS A 63 38.81 20.95 -9.62
CA LYS A 63 39.29 22.34 -9.68
C LYS A 63 40.60 22.55 -8.90
N ARG A 64 40.79 21.80 -7.81
CA ARG A 64 41.98 21.88 -6.94
C ARG A 64 43.14 21.03 -7.41
N GLY A 65 42.94 20.12 -8.37
CA GLY A 65 44.00 19.26 -8.89
C GLY A 65 44.50 18.21 -7.89
N PHE A 66 43.59 17.65 -7.08
CA PHE A 66 43.85 16.63 -6.03
C PHE A 66 44.30 15.24 -6.58
N PHE A 67 45.16 15.22 -7.59
CA PHE A 67 45.67 14.00 -8.22
C PHE A 67 47.20 13.83 -8.04
N THR A 68 47.81 14.59 -7.13
CA THR A 68 49.23 14.38 -6.80
C THR A 68 49.41 13.12 -5.95
N TYR A 69 50.56 12.44 -6.10
CA TYR A 69 50.85 11.19 -5.39
C TYR A 69 50.81 11.35 -3.86
N ASP A 70 51.31 12.47 -3.34
CA ASP A 70 51.34 12.74 -1.88
C ASP A 70 49.95 13.01 -1.29
N GLU A 71 49.08 13.71 -2.02
CA GLU A 71 47.69 13.93 -1.62
C GLU A 71 46.89 12.64 -1.65
N MET A 72 47.04 11.82 -2.70
CA MET A 72 46.41 10.50 -2.77
C MET A 72 46.85 9.59 -1.64
N ARG A 73 48.14 9.60 -1.27
CA ARG A 73 48.67 8.83 -0.13
C ARG A 73 48.05 9.27 1.20
N THR A 74 47.89 10.58 1.40
CA THR A 74 47.28 11.14 2.62
C THR A 74 45.80 10.79 2.69
N LEU A 75 45.08 10.91 1.57
CA LEU A 75 43.68 10.54 1.44
C LEU A 75 43.47 9.04 1.67
N GLY A 76 44.38 8.20 1.14
CA GLY A 76 44.37 6.75 1.37
C GLY A 76 44.57 6.37 2.83
N ARG A 77 45.47 7.06 3.56
CA ARG A 77 45.64 6.86 5.01
C ARG A 77 44.39 7.28 5.79
N PHE A 78 43.77 8.39 5.41
CA PHE A 78 42.54 8.88 6.02
C PHE A 78 41.37 7.89 5.85
N PHE A 79 41.09 7.48 4.62
CA PHE A 79 40.04 6.49 4.34
C PHE A 79 40.37 5.10 4.92
N GLY A 80 41.65 4.71 4.94
CA GLY A 80 42.10 3.48 5.60
C GLY A 80 41.81 3.51 7.11
N GLY A 81 42.13 4.63 7.78
CA GLY A 81 41.81 4.81 9.21
C GLY A 81 40.31 4.76 9.50
N ILE A 82 39.49 5.43 8.68
CA ILE A 82 38.02 5.38 8.79
C ILE A 82 37.52 3.95 8.58
N THR A 83 38.04 3.24 7.59
CA THR A 83 37.66 1.84 7.31
C THR A 83 37.99 0.93 8.49
N CYS A 84 39.19 1.06 9.07
CA CYS A 84 39.58 0.31 10.27
C CYS A 84 38.66 0.62 11.45
N LEU A 85 38.30 1.90 11.66
CA LEU A 85 37.38 2.30 12.72
C LEU A 85 35.99 1.66 12.52
N ILE A 86 35.47 1.68 11.29
CA ILE A 86 34.18 1.08 10.96
C ILE A 86 34.21 -0.44 11.20
N ILE A 87 35.25 -1.14 10.72
CA ILE A 87 35.42 -2.60 10.94
C ILE A 87 35.45 -2.89 12.44
N PHE A 88 36.24 -2.13 13.22
CA PHE A 88 36.31 -2.29 14.66
C PHE A 88 34.95 -2.05 15.35
N SER A 89 34.19 -1.05 14.90
CA SER A 89 32.83 -0.80 15.40
C SER A 89 31.87 -1.95 15.10
N PHE A 90 31.96 -2.60 13.94
CA PHE A 90 31.18 -3.80 13.64
C PHE A 90 31.51 -4.97 14.57
N ILE A 91 32.81 -5.17 14.86
CA ILE A 91 33.27 -6.22 15.78
C ILE A 91 32.77 -5.95 17.21
N LEU A 92 32.90 -4.72 17.71
CA LEU A 92 32.40 -4.36 19.04
C LEU A 92 30.88 -4.48 19.15
N ARG A 93 30.15 -4.06 18.10
CA ARG A 93 28.70 -4.24 18.02
C ARG A 93 28.31 -5.71 18.09
N SER A 94 28.98 -6.54 17.28
CA SER A 94 28.77 -7.99 17.23
C SER A 94 28.99 -8.65 18.59
N TYR A 95 30.09 -8.30 19.27
CA TYR A 95 30.36 -8.81 20.60
C TYR A 95 29.30 -8.37 21.61
N GLY A 96 28.92 -7.09 21.63
CA GLY A 96 27.85 -6.57 22.48
C GLY A 96 26.52 -7.32 22.29
N ARG A 97 26.12 -7.54 21.04
CA ARG A 97 24.94 -8.33 20.66
C ARG A 97 25.01 -9.78 21.14
N ALA A 98 26.16 -10.44 20.99
CA ALA A 98 26.34 -11.83 21.43
C ALA A 98 26.30 -12.00 22.96
N THR A 99 26.66 -10.95 23.72
CA THR A 99 26.58 -10.95 25.18
C THR A 99 25.19 -10.60 25.72
N SER A 100 24.35 -9.92 24.93
CA SER A 100 22.98 -9.58 25.30
C SER A 100 22.09 -10.83 25.29
N THR A 101 21.45 -11.14 26.42
CA THR A 101 20.58 -12.33 26.55
C THR A 101 19.40 -12.25 25.59
N LYS A 102 18.72 -11.10 25.53
CA LYS A 102 17.57 -10.86 24.65
C LYS A 102 17.94 -10.99 23.17
N TYR A 103 19.06 -10.37 22.77
CA TYR A 103 19.51 -10.40 21.39
C TYR A 103 20.02 -11.80 20.99
N ALA A 104 20.74 -12.49 21.88
CA ALA A 104 21.18 -13.85 21.63
C ALA A 104 20.01 -14.84 21.45
N GLN A 105 18.92 -14.68 22.20
CA GLN A 105 17.70 -15.48 22.01
C GLN A 105 17.06 -15.19 20.64
N PHE A 106 16.93 -13.92 20.27
CA PHE A 106 16.44 -13.50 18.95
C PHE A 106 17.25 -14.13 17.81
N ILE A 107 18.59 -14.05 17.86
CA ILE A 107 19.45 -14.62 16.82
C ILE A 107 19.34 -16.14 16.73
N ARG A 108 19.18 -16.82 17.87
CA ARG A 108 18.93 -18.27 17.87
C ARG A 108 17.59 -18.61 17.23
N ALA A 109 16.54 -17.82 17.48
CA ALA A 109 15.24 -18.00 16.84
C ALA A 109 15.32 -17.75 15.33
N LEU A 110 16.00 -16.67 14.90
CA LEU A 110 16.13 -16.32 13.48
C LEU A 110 16.92 -17.34 12.65
N TYR A 111 18.00 -17.90 13.21
CA TYR A 111 18.82 -18.90 12.51
C TYR A 111 18.46 -20.34 12.90
N ALA A 112 17.33 -20.57 13.56
CA ALA A 112 16.84 -21.91 13.83
C ALA A 112 16.48 -22.62 12.50
N PRO A 113 16.72 -23.93 12.38
CA PRO A 113 16.34 -24.67 11.18
C PRO A 113 14.82 -24.69 11.04
N MET A 114 14.32 -24.31 9.87
CA MET A 114 12.89 -24.25 9.55
C MET A 114 12.33 -25.65 9.22
N THR A 115 12.41 -26.57 10.19
CA THR A 115 11.89 -27.95 10.09
C THR A 115 10.36 -27.98 10.22
N ASP A 116 9.83 -27.28 11.22
CA ASP A 116 8.42 -26.97 11.37
C ASP A 116 8.19 -25.47 11.15
N LYS A 117 7.57 -25.13 10.02
CA LYS A 117 7.24 -23.75 9.63
C LYS A 117 6.40 -23.05 10.69
N LYS A 118 5.40 -23.72 11.27
CA LYS A 118 4.46 -23.10 12.21
C LYS A 118 5.17 -22.78 13.52
N ALA A 119 5.91 -23.74 14.08
CA ALA A 119 6.70 -23.53 15.30
C ALA A 119 7.75 -22.43 15.11
N TYR A 120 8.48 -22.45 13.99
CA TYR A 120 9.47 -21.42 13.66
C TYR A 120 8.84 -20.02 13.58
N LEU A 121 7.71 -19.87 12.89
CA LEU A 121 7.01 -18.60 12.78
C LEU A 121 6.45 -18.11 14.13
N THR A 122 5.97 -19.02 14.98
CA THR A 122 5.53 -18.68 16.34
C THR A 122 6.68 -18.12 17.17
N GLU A 123 7.89 -18.68 17.05
CA GLU A 123 9.07 -18.18 17.75
C GLU A 123 9.55 -16.83 17.20
N ILE A 124 9.63 -16.68 15.88
CA ILE A 124 10.16 -15.44 15.28
C ILE A 124 9.23 -14.25 15.50
N ARG A 125 7.91 -14.47 15.56
CA ARG A 125 6.89 -13.43 15.80
C ARG A 125 6.90 -12.86 17.21
N LYS A 126 7.72 -13.40 18.12
CA LYS A 126 8.00 -12.77 19.43
C LYS A 126 8.86 -11.51 19.30
N TYR A 127 9.47 -11.29 18.14
CA TYR A 127 10.41 -10.21 17.90
C TYR A 127 9.93 -9.30 16.75
N ASP A 128 10.12 -7.99 16.89
CA ASP A 128 10.07 -7.02 15.78
C ASP A 128 11.50 -6.63 15.42
N PHE A 129 11.86 -6.72 14.14
CA PHE A 129 13.21 -6.52 13.64
C PHE A 129 13.20 -6.08 12.17
N GLU A 130 14.38 -5.73 11.64
CA GLU A 130 14.52 -5.30 10.24
C GLU A 130 13.86 -6.27 9.27
N PHE A 131 12.86 -5.77 8.54
CA PHE A 131 11.99 -6.61 7.74
C PHE A 131 12.74 -7.31 6.59
N ASN A 132 13.85 -6.76 6.10
CA ASN A 132 14.69 -7.42 5.10
C ASN A 132 15.14 -8.82 5.54
N ALA A 133 15.40 -9.02 6.82
CA ALA A 133 15.78 -10.32 7.38
C ALA A 133 14.58 -11.22 7.73
N TRP A 134 13.35 -10.73 7.62
CA TRP A 134 12.16 -11.52 7.89
C TRP A 134 12.07 -12.70 6.90
N PRO A 135 11.83 -13.93 7.35
CA PRO A 135 11.73 -15.09 6.48
C PRO A 135 10.51 -14.98 5.56
N THR A 136 10.65 -15.35 4.28
CA THR A 136 9.50 -15.39 3.37
C THR A 136 8.53 -16.47 3.82
N THR A 137 7.35 -16.05 4.30
CA THR A 137 6.31 -16.92 4.86
C THR A 137 5.58 -17.68 3.75
N TYR A 138 5.33 -17.03 2.63
CA TYR A 138 4.62 -17.58 1.47
C TYR A 138 5.15 -16.90 0.20
N SER A 139 5.18 -17.62 -0.92
CA SER A 139 5.58 -17.05 -2.21
C SER A 139 4.83 -17.71 -3.35
N VAL A 140 4.40 -16.92 -4.33
CA VAL A 140 3.69 -17.41 -5.53
C VAL A 140 4.56 -18.40 -6.31
N ALA A 141 5.84 -18.06 -6.55
CA ALA A 141 6.76 -18.94 -7.27
C ALA A 141 6.99 -20.30 -6.57
N ALA A 142 6.89 -20.34 -5.24
CA ALA A 142 6.97 -21.59 -4.49
C ALA A 142 5.64 -22.36 -4.58
N ALA A 143 4.49 -21.68 -4.49
CA ALA A 143 3.17 -22.31 -4.57
C ALA A 143 2.90 -22.97 -5.94
N GLU A 144 3.37 -22.36 -7.04
CA GLU A 144 3.28 -22.91 -8.39
C GLU A 144 4.00 -24.26 -8.56
N SER A 145 4.99 -24.55 -7.70
CA SER A 145 5.74 -25.82 -7.75
C SER A 145 5.06 -27.00 -7.04
N TYR A 146 3.97 -26.78 -6.27
CA TYR A 146 3.37 -27.81 -5.41
C TYR A 146 1.89 -28.15 -5.70
N THR A 147 1.19 -27.45 -6.61
CA THR A 147 -0.27 -27.62 -6.78
C THR A 147 -0.68 -28.13 -8.18
N ASN A 148 -1.26 -29.34 -8.21
CA ASN A 148 -1.89 -29.93 -9.40
C ASN A 148 -3.40 -29.63 -9.52
N ASP A 149 -3.99 -28.90 -8.57
CA ASP A 149 -5.44 -28.64 -8.55
C ASP A 149 -5.86 -27.52 -9.53
N PRO A 150 -6.87 -27.75 -10.39
CA PRO A 150 -7.30 -26.80 -11.41
C PRO A 150 -8.24 -25.70 -10.89
N ILE A 151 -8.75 -25.78 -9.66
CA ILE A 151 -9.82 -24.89 -9.16
C ILE A 151 -9.30 -23.48 -8.78
N ILE A 152 -7.98 -23.31 -8.63
CA ILE A 152 -7.33 -22.01 -8.35
C ILE A 152 -6.22 -21.76 -9.39
N ARG A 153 -6.47 -22.13 -10.65
CA ARG A 153 -5.63 -21.73 -11.78
C ARG A 153 -6.30 -20.59 -12.52
N MET A 154 -6.31 -19.41 -11.91
CA MET A 154 -6.55 -18.19 -12.68
C MET A 154 -5.20 -17.83 -13.30
N GLU A 155 -5.16 -17.66 -14.64
CA GLU A 155 -3.96 -17.40 -15.44
C GLU A 155 -2.98 -16.55 -14.67
N SER A 156 -1.95 -17.21 -14.14
CA SER A 156 -0.80 -16.55 -13.55
C SER A 156 -0.33 -15.57 -14.62
N ILE A 157 -0.34 -14.27 -14.33
CA ILE A 157 0.26 -13.23 -15.18
C ILE A 157 1.78 -13.41 -15.05
N VAL A 158 2.27 -14.58 -15.49
CA VAL A 158 3.66 -14.99 -15.57
C VAL A 158 4.15 -14.42 -16.89
N GLY A 159 4.31 -13.12 -16.87
CA GLY A 159 5.22 -12.43 -17.76
C GLY A 159 6.18 -11.68 -16.87
N ARG A 160 7.37 -12.24 -16.61
CA ARG A 160 8.56 -11.42 -16.42
C ARG A 160 8.68 -10.57 -17.69
N SER A 161 7.99 -9.44 -17.70
CA SER A 161 7.89 -8.62 -18.90
C SER A 161 9.28 -8.03 -19.06
N SER A 162 10.00 -8.52 -20.07
CA SER A 162 11.27 -7.93 -20.47
C SER A 162 11.03 -6.45 -20.81
N TRP A 163 12.07 -5.62 -20.71
CA TRP A 163 11.99 -4.23 -21.18
C TRP A 163 11.45 -4.14 -22.62
N LEU A 164 11.70 -5.19 -23.43
CA LEU A 164 11.22 -5.31 -24.81
C LEU A 164 9.70 -5.58 -24.91
N ASP A 165 9.07 -6.23 -23.92
CA ASP A 165 7.62 -6.52 -23.93
C ASP A 165 6.78 -5.30 -23.53
N LYS A 166 7.37 -4.40 -22.72
CA LYS A 166 6.81 -3.11 -22.31
C LYS A 166 7.51 -1.97 -23.04
N HIS A 167 7.38 -1.90 -24.37
CA HIS A 167 7.85 -0.75 -25.14
C HIS A 167 7.28 0.57 -24.54
N PRO A 168 8.11 1.42 -23.90
CA PRO A 168 7.62 2.59 -23.13
C PRO A 168 6.95 3.66 -24.01
N PHE A 169 7.08 3.53 -25.33
CA PHE A 169 6.54 4.44 -26.34
C PHE A 169 5.43 3.81 -27.19
N LYS A 170 4.99 2.58 -26.88
CA LYS A 170 3.93 1.88 -27.65
C LYS A 170 2.59 2.58 -27.52
N THR A 171 2.29 3.12 -26.35
CA THR A 171 1.03 3.79 -26.04
C THR A 171 1.26 5.30 -26.02
N CYS A 172 0.38 6.07 -26.65
CA CYS A 172 0.39 7.52 -26.59
C CYS A 172 -1.02 8.00 -26.26
N ALA A 173 -1.18 8.75 -25.17
CA ALA A 173 -2.47 9.29 -24.74
C ALA A 173 -2.91 10.51 -25.58
N ASN A 174 -1.94 11.14 -26.24
CA ASN A 174 -2.09 12.39 -26.99
C ASN A 174 -2.00 12.18 -28.52
N LEU A 175 -2.82 11.25 -29.04
CA LEU A 175 -2.87 10.88 -30.46
C LEU A 175 -3.25 12.01 -31.43
N HIS A 176 -3.68 13.17 -30.94
CA HIS A 176 -4.03 14.32 -31.78
C HIS A 176 -2.81 15.20 -32.12
N LEU A 177 -1.70 15.07 -31.37
CA LEU A 177 -0.50 15.88 -31.58
C LEU A 177 0.31 15.39 -32.79
N PRO A 178 1.16 16.22 -33.42
CA PRO A 178 2.12 15.76 -34.42
C PRO A 178 3.22 14.88 -33.79
N LEU A 179 3.87 14.04 -34.61
CA LEU A 179 4.80 13.00 -34.16
C LEU A 179 5.94 13.52 -33.26
N TYR A 180 6.53 14.67 -33.60
CA TYR A 180 7.63 15.26 -32.82
C TYR A 180 7.19 15.68 -31.40
N GLN A 181 5.94 16.17 -31.24
CA GLN A 181 5.39 16.51 -29.94
C GLN A 181 5.02 15.25 -29.15
N ARG A 182 4.49 14.21 -29.81
CA ARG A 182 4.24 12.90 -29.17
C ARG A 182 5.52 12.30 -28.60
N ALA A 183 6.58 12.25 -29.40
CA ALA A 183 7.87 11.74 -28.95
C ALA A 183 8.39 12.55 -27.75
N THR A 184 8.31 13.88 -27.83
CA THR A 184 8.73 14.76 -26.72
C THR A 184 7.93 14.51 -25.45
N ILE A 185 6.59 14.47 -25.53
CA ILE A 185 5.75 14.30 -24.34
C ILE A 185 5.91 12.91 -23.74
N GLN A 186 6.09 11.87 -24.55
CA GLN A 186 6.32 10.52 -24.04
C GLN A 186 7.68 10.39 -23.35
N ILE A 187 8.74 11.04 -23.88
CA ILE A 187 10.04 11.10 -23.21
C ILE A 187 9.93 11.83 -21.87
N LEU A 188 9.25 12.99 -21.85
CA LEU A 188 9.01 13.72 -20.61
C LEU A 188 8.18 12.91 -19.61
N ALA A 189 7.15 12.20 -20.06
CA ALA A 189 6.34 11.33 -19.23
C ALA A 189 7.16 10.17 -18.67
N PHE A 190 8.01 9.54 -19.49
CA PHE A 190 8.92 8.49 -19.04
C PHE A 190 9.84 9.01 -17.92
N VAL A 191 10.50 10.15 -18.13
CA VAL A 191 11.37 10.77 -17.13
C VAL A 191 10.58 11.13 -15.87
N ALA A 192 9.44 11.79 -16.01
CA ALA A 192 8.60 12.19 -14.89
C ALA A 192 8.17 10.98 -14.05
N THR A 193 7.62 9.94 -14.67
CA THR A 193 7.16 8.71 -14.00
C THR A 193 8.28 8.06 -13.19
N HIS A 194 9.48 7.89 -13.77
CA HIS A 194 10.58 7.15 -13.13
C HIS A 194 11.38 7.97 -12.11
N THR A 195 11.17 9.29 -12.05
CA THR A 195 11.87 10.17 -11.10
C THR A 195 10.96 10.58 -9.95
N PHE A 196 9.88 11.33 -10.21
CA PHE A 196 9.04 11.92 -9.17
C PHE A 196 7.53 11.61 -9.30
N GLY A 197 7.01 11.39 -10.51
CA GLY A 197 5.58 11.27 -10.78
C GLY A 197 4.91 10.16 -9.97
N LEU A 198 5.48 8.95 -9.98
CA LEU A 198 4.94 7.83 -9.21
C LEU A 198 4.95 8.09 -7.69
N ARG A 199 5.98 8.80 -7.21
CA ARG A 199 6.12 9.18 -5.79
C ARG A 199 5.16 10.29 -5.37
N LEU A 200 4.70 11.13 -6.29
CA LEU A 200 3.62 12.10 -6.02
C LEU A 200 2.26 11.40 -5.94
N ILE A 201 2.02 10.40 -6.79
CA ILE A 201 0.78 9.61 -6.77
C ILE A 201 0.72 8.76 -5.49
N TYR A 202 1.85 8.16 -5.09
CA TYR A 202 2.01 7.35 -3.88
C TYR A 202 3.10 7.92 -2.94
N PRO A 203 2.80 8.98 -2.17
CA PRO A 203 3.76 9.58 -1.24
C PRO A 203 4.28 8.61 -0.19
N GLY A 204 3.48 7.60 0.19
CA GLY A 204 3.88 6.56 1.14
C GLY A 204 5.13 5.78 0.71
N SER A 205 5.48 5.76 -0.58
CA SER A 205 6.70 5.13 -1.11
C SER A 205 7.98 5.96 -0.89
N LEU A 206 7.86 7.21 -0.45
CA LEU A 206 9.00 8.06 -0.18
C LEU A 206 9.71 7.62 1.11
N GLY A 207 10.95 7.14 0.98
CA GLY A 207 11.75 6.71 2.12
C GLY A 207 11.90 7.78 3.21
N VAL A 208 11.92 9.08 2.84
CA VAL A 208 11.95 10.19 3.81
C VAL A 208 10.66 10.22 4.66
N LEU A 209 9.49 10.11 4.03
CA LEU A 209 8.20 10.07 4.75
C LEU A 209 8.13 8.85 5.66
N GLN A 210 8.57 7.69 5.19
CA GLN A 210 8.61 6.47 6.00
C GLN A 210 9.54 6.61 7.20
N VAL A 211 10.74 7.16 7.01
CA VAL A 211 11.68 7.45 8.12
C VAL A 211 11.04 8.42 9.12
N LEU A 212 10.34 9.44 8.63
CA LEU A 212 9.65 10.43 9.46
C LEU A 212 8.57 9.80 10.35
N LEU A 213 7.76 8.90 9.78
CA LEU A 213 6.71 8.15 10.47
C LEU A 213 7.26 7.06 11.40
N CYS A 214 8.38 6.44 11.02
CA CYS A 214 9.05 5.41 11.81
C CYS A 214 9.88 5.97 12.98
N ILE A 215 10.48 7.15 12.87
CA ILE A 215 11.53 7.58 13.81
C ILE A 215 11.28 8.96 14.45
N THR A 216 10.74 9.94 13.73
CA THR A 216 11.01 11.34 14.08
C THR A 216 9.81 12.19 14.50
N LEU A 217 8.68 12.18 13.78
CA LEU A 217 7.61 13.17 14.04
C LEU A 217 6.40 12.65 14.81
N SER A 218 6.19 11.33 14.86
CA SER A 218 5.00 10.73 15.47
C SER A 218 5.36 9.64 16.50
N GLY A 219 6.50 9.77 17.16
CA GLY A 219 6.94 8.81 18.19
C GLY A 219 7.14 7.37 17.68
N GLY A 220 7.35 7.20 16.38
CA GLY A 220 7.37 5.89 15.71
C GLY A 220 5.97 5.30 15.55
N ALA A 221 5.05 6.06 14.96
CA ALA A 221 3.64 5.69 14.87
C ALA A 221 3.40 4.35 14.13
N LEU A 222 4.20 4.03 13.11
CA LEU A 222 4.17 2.71 12.48
C LEU A 222 4.58 1.60 13.46
N PHE A 223 5.60 1.82 14.29
CA PHE A 223 5.97 0.85 15.32
C PHE A 223 4.90 0.72 16.41
N GLN A 224 4.29 1.84 16.83
CA GLN A 224 3.21 1.83 17.82
C GLN A 224 1.99 1.11 17.28
N GLY A 225 1.55 1.43 16.06
CA GLY A 225 0.44 0.77 15.37
C GLY A 225 0.67 -0.73 15.23
N ARG A 226 1.85 -1.14 14.75
CA ARG A 226 2.23 -2.57 14.71
C ARG A 226 2.21 -3.22 16.09
N THR A 227 2.73 -2.53 17.11
CA THR A 227 2.73 -3.04 18.49
C THR A 227 1.31 -3.23 19.02
N GLN A 228 0.40 -2.29 18.74
CA GLN A 228 -1.01 -2.44 19.11
C GLN A 228 -1.65 -3.63 18.42
N LEU A 229 -1.41 -3.82 17.12
CA LEU A 229 -1.93 -4.97 16.37
C LEU A 229 -1.41 -6.30 16.94
N VAL A 230 -0.12 -6.40 17.22
CA VAL A 230 0.49 -7.64 17.74
C VAL A 230 0.10 -7.91 19.19
N GLU A 231 0.19 -6.92 20.08
CA GLU A 231 -0.01 -7.14 21.52
C GLU A 231 -1.47 -7.10 21.96
N ASN A 232 -2.32 -6.29 21.31
CA ASN A 232 -3.74 -6.19 21.69
C ASN A 232 -4.63 -7.15 20.90
N HIS A 233 -4.29 -7.41 19.64
CA HIS A 233 -5.11 -8.19 18.71
C HIS A 233 -4.47 -9.52 18.28
N ASN A 234 -3.33 -9.90 18.88
CA ASN A 234 -2.57 -11.10 18.52
C ASN A 234 -2.25 -11.16 17.00
N GLY A 235 -1.97 -10.00 16.41
CA GLY A 235 -1.63 -9.87 15.00
C GLY A 235 -0.40 -10.68 14.62
N GLN A 236 -0.47 -11.32 13.46
CA GLN A 236 0.57 -12.16 12.89
C GLN A 236 1.18 -11.52 11.66
N ARG A 237 2.37 -10.95 11.80
CA ARG A 237 3.12 -10.39 10.68
C ARG A 237 3.68 -11.49 9.77
N SER A 238 3.68 -11.25 8.46
CA SER A 238 4.22 -12.17 7.46
C SER A 238 4.86 -11.42 6.29
N LYS A 239 5.88 -12.03 5.67
CA LYS A 239 6.48 -11.56 4.41
C LYS A 239 6.00 -12.45 3.27
N LEU A 240 5.40 -11.84 2.25
CA LEU A 240 4.89 -12.55 1.08
C LEU A 240 5.76 -12.25 -0.14
N GLY A 241 6.13 -13.25 -0.93
CA GLY A 241 6.91 -13.08 -2.17
C GLY A 241 6.03 -13.10 -3.42
N THR A 242 6.00 -12.00 -4.17
CA THR A 242 5.20 -11.83 -5.39
C THR A 242 5.84 -12.56 -6.60
N ALA A 243 5.07 -12.69 -7.68
CA ALA A 243 5.54 -13.30 -8.93
C ALA A 243 6.69 -12.52 -9.62
N ASP A 244 6.75 -11.20 -9.43
CA ASP A 244 7.82 -10.33 -9.96
C ASP A 244 9.05 -10.21 -9.05
N GLY A 245 9.11 -11.00 -7.96
CA GLY A 245 10.26 -11.05 -7.05
C GLY A 245 10.28 -9.94 -6.00
N ASN A 246 9.21 -9.15 -5.88
CA ASN A 246 9.01 -8.25 -4.76
C ASN A 246 8.58 -9.01 -3.48
N THR A 247 8.70 -8.34 -2.35
CA THR A 247 8.23 -8.82 -1.06
C THR A 247 7.25 -7.84 -0.45
N ILE A 248 6.12 -8.34 0.07
CA ILE A 248 5.05 -7.56 0.67
C ILE A 248 4.97 -7.81 2.18
N ASP A 249 4.91 -6.74 2.96
CA ASP A 249 4.71 -6.75 4.41
C ASP A 249 3.21 -6.77 4.75
N THR A 250 2.82 -7.74 5.55
CA THR A 250 1.41 -8.02 5.87
C THR A 250 1.21 -8.28 7.35
N MET A 251 -0.01 -8.00 7.82
CA MET A 251 -0.46 -8.26 9.18
C MET A 251 -1.84 -8.92 9.17
N PHE A 252 -1.94 -10.11 9.78
CA PHE A 252 -3.18 -10.85 9.90
C PHE A 252 -3.68 -10.86 11.35
N VAL A 253 -4.95 -10.50 11.55
CA VAL A 253 -5.66 -10.65 12.83
C VAL A 253 -6.78 -11.67 12.65
N ASP A 254 -6.73 -12.74 13.44
CA ASP A 254 -7.66 -13.85 13.37
C ASP A 254 -8.71 -13.76 14.47
N HIS A 255 -9.97 -13.58 14.08
CA HIS A 255 -11.11 -13.57 15.00
C HIS A 255 -11.98 -14.83 14.87
N ARG A 256 -11.55 -15.84 14.11
CA ARG A 256 -12.25 -17.13 14.06
C ARG A 256 -12.36 -17.73 15.46
N GLY A 257 -13.57 -18.12 15.84
CA GLY A 257 -13.87 -18.64 17.18
C GLY A 257 -13.93 -17.59 18.30
N GLN A 258 -13.63 -16.32 18.01
CA GLN A 258 -13.68 -15.21 18.99
C GLN A 258 -14.88 -14.29 18.75
N SER A 259 -15.33 -14.17 17.49
CA SER A 259 -16.44 -13.31 17.08
C SER A 259 -17.33 -14.01 16.06
N PRO A 260 -18.66 -13.76 16.05
CA PRO A 260 -19.57 -14.24 15.00
C PRO A 260 -19.12 -13.85 13.58
N ASN A 261 -18.54 -12.65 13.43
CA ASN A 261 -18.06 -12.13 12.15
C ASN A 261 -16.67 -12.67 11.76
N GLY A 262 -15.97 -13.35 12.68
CA GLY A 262 -14.58 -13.78 12.50
C GLY A 262 -14.37 -14.81 11.38
N LYS A 263 -15.42 -15.48 10.92
CA LYS A 263 -15.37 -16.39 9.75
C LYS A 263 -15.13 -15.66 8.43
N LYS A 264 -15.48 -14.37 8.36
CA LYS A 264 -15.23 -13.52 7.20
C LYS A 264 -13.88 -12.82 7.36
N LEU A 265 -13.13 -12.76 6.26
CA LEU A 265 -11.87 -12.02 6.18
C LEU A 265 -12.08 -10.72 5.45
N VAL A 266 -11.64 -9.61 6.03
CA VAL A 266 -11.57 -8.31 5.35
C VAL A 266 -10.13 -8.06 4.92
N VAL A 267 -9.88 -8.01 3.60
CA VAL A 267 -8.59 -7.65 3.03
C VAL A 267 -8.59 -6.15 2.76
N CYS A 268 -7.71 -5.43 3.44
CA CYS A 268 -7.67 -3.98 3.48
C CYS A 268 -6.63 -3.41 2.50
N CYS A 269 -7.09 -2.66 1.51
CA CYS A 269 -6.25 -1.96 0.53
C CYS A 269 -6.19 -0.46 0.89
N GLU A 270 -5.02 -0.01 1.34
CA GLU A 270 -4.80 1.32 1.90
C GLU A 270 -4.79 2.45 0.86
N GLY A 271 -4.80 3.69 1.35
CA GLY A 271 -4.65 4.89 0.54
C GLY A 271 -3.20 5.16 0.11
N ASN A 272 -2.99 6.22 -0.67
CA ASN A 272 -1.68 6.52 -1.27
C ASN A 272 -0.57 6.93 -0.27
N SER A 273 -0.95 7.20 0.97
CA SER A 273 -0.05 7.41 2.12
C SER A 273 -0.50 6.59 3.33
N GLY A 274 -1.34 5.58 3.11
CA GLY A 274 -1.85 4.69 4.13
C GLY A 274 -0.88 3.52 4.36
N PHE A 275 -0.83 3.08 5.61
CA PHE A 275 -0.05 1.92 6.05
C PHE A 275 -0.95 1.05 6.90
N TYR A 276 -0.85 -0.28 6.77
CA TYR A 276 -1.72 -1.18 7.53
C TYR A 276 -1.59 -0.95 9.05
N GLU A 277 -0.41 -0.53 9.52
CA GLU A 277 -0.15 -0.29 10.94
C GLU A 277 -1.11 0.72 11.58
N MET A 278 -1.64 1.67 10.81
CA MET A 278 -2.49 2.76 11.32
C MET A 278 -3.73 3.01 10.44
N GLY A 279 -3.94 2.19 9.43
CA GLY A 279 -4.93 2.44 8.40
C GLY A 279 -6.26 1.75 8.65
N ILE A 280 -6.93 1.43 7.55
CA ILE A 280 -8.33 1.01 7.52
C ILE A 280 -8.58 -0.38 8.09
N MET A 281 -7.54 -1.19 8.33
CA MET A 281 -7.70 -2.53 8.95
C MET A 281 -8.19 -2.50 10.40
N ASN A 282 -8.05 -1.36 11.10
CA ASN A 282 -8.55 -1.23 12.47
C ASN A 282 -10.09 -1.30 12.55
N THR A 283 -10.81 -0.75 11.57
CA THR A 283 -12.28 -0.78 11.53
C THR A 283 -12.84 -2.21 11.51
N PRO A 284 -12.46 -3.11 10.58
CA PRO A 284 -12.96 -4.48 10.57
C PRO A 284 -12.53 -5.29 11.79
N ILE A 285 -11.32 -5.05 12.33
CA ILE A 285 -10.86 -5.71 13.57
C ILE A 285 -11.83 -5.38 14.70
N LYS A 286 -12.11 -4.10 14.94
CA LYS A 286 -12.99 -3.69 16.04
C LYS A 286 -14.45 -4.10 15.81
N ALA A 287 -14.88 -4.15 14.54
CA ALA A 287 -16.17 -4.72 14.13
C ALA A 287 -16.23 -6.28 14.24
N GLY A 288 -15.17 -6.92 14.73
CA GLY A 288 -15.14 -8.35 15.03
C GLY A 288 -14.89 -9.27 13.83
N PHE A 289 -14.46 -8.73 12.68
CA PHE A 289 -14.05 -9.53 11.52
C PHE A 289 -12.60 -9.98 11.65
N SER A 290 -12.23 -11.09 11.00
CA SER A 290 -10.81 -11.33 10.74
C SER A 290 -10.33 -10.31 9.71
N ALA A 291 -9.10 -9.80 9.84
CA ALA A 291 -8.58 -8.75 8.97
C ALA A 291 -7.17 -9.05 8.48
N LEU A 292 -6.91 -8.74 7.22
CA LEU A 292 -5.59 -8.81 6.60
C LEU A 292 -5.23 -7.45 6.00
N GLY A 293 -4.31 -6.76 6.68
CA GLY A 293 -3.71 -5.54 6.18
C GLY A 293 -2.37 -5.82 5.50
N TRP A 294 -2.02 -5.00 4.52
CA TRP A 294 -0.77 -5.10 3.78
C TRP A 294 -0.30 -3.72 3.31
N ASN A 295 1.00 -3.59 3.06
CA ASN A 295 1.61 -2.37 2.56
C ASN A 295 1.90 -2.46 1.06
N HIS A 296 1.52 -1.44 0.29
CA HIS A 296 1.80 -1.30 -1.14
C HIS A 296 3.29 -1.54 -1.49
N PRO A 297 3.66 -1.95 -2.71
CA PRO A 297 5.05 -2.02 -3.12
C PRO A 297 5.79 -0.71 -2.86
N GLY A 298 6.94 -0.82 -2.20
CA GLY A 298 7.74 0.32 -1.76
C GLY A 298 7.28 0.99 -0.46
N PHE A 299 6.23 0.51 0.21
CA PHE A 299 5.75 1.06 1.49
C PHE A 299 6.23 0.22 2.68
N GLY A 300 6.74 0.88 3.71
CA GLY A 300 7.08 0.22 4.97
C GLY A 300 8.10 -0.90 4.76
N GLY A 301 7.75 -2.14 5.10
CA GLY A 301 8.59 -3.32 4.83
C GLY A 301 8.54 -3.81 3.37
N SER A 302 7.57 -3.38 2.57
CA SER A 302 7.39 -3.88 1.20
C SER A 302 8.46 -3.34 0.25
N SER A 303 8.97 -4.20 -0.63
CA SER A 303 9.93 -3.83 -1.68
C SER A 303 9.21 -3.35 -2.94
N GLY A 304 9.97 -2.90 -3.94
CA GLY A 304 9.43 -2.51 -5.25
C GLY A 304 8.94 -1.06 -5.29
N LEU A 305 8.08 -0.77 -6.26
CA LEU A 305 7.46 0.54 -6.48
C LEU A 305 6.00 0.35 -6.90
N PRO A 306 5.08 1.26 -6.53
CA PRO A 306 3.64 1.07 -6.67
C PRO A 306 3.14 1.32 -8.12
N TYR A 307 3.82 0.74 -9.11
CA TYR A 307 3.31 0.65 -10.47
C TYR A 307 2.07 -0.24 -10.50
N PRO A 308 1.07 0.02 -11.37
CA PRO A 308 -0.14 -0.81 -11.45
C PRO A 308 0.13 -2.31 -11.54
N SER A 309 1.12 -2.72 -12.35
CA SER A 309 1.47 -4.15 -12.45
C SER A 309 2.05 -4.74 -11.16
N GLN A 310 2.80 -3.95 -10.38
CA GLN A 310 3.32 -4.42 -9.09
C GLN A 310 2.23 -4.42 -8.02
N GLU A 311 1.30 -3.47 -8.07
CA GLU A 311 0.08 -3.47 -7.24
C GLU A 311 -0.76 -4.73 -7.48
N HIS A 312 -0.97 -5.11 -8.75
CA HIS A 312 -1.67 -6.34 -9.11
C HIS A 312 -0.97 -7.58 -8.56
N ASN A 313 0.35 -7.70 -8.76
CA ASN A 313 1.14 -8.81 -8.21
C ASN A 313 1.14 -8.85 -6.68
N ALA A 314 1.09 -7.68 -6.02
CA ALA A 314 1.05 -7.57 -4.57
C ALA A 314 -0.28 -8.03 -4.00
N ILE A 315 -1.41 -7.57 -4.55
CA ILE A 315 -2.72 -8.02 -4.07
C ILE A 315 -2.99 -9.48 -4.44
N ASP A 316 -2.45 -9.96 -5.57
CA ASP A 316 -2.53 -11.36 -5.95
C ASP A 316 -1.89 -12.28 -4.91
N VAL A 317 -0.64 -12.01 -4.49
CA VAL A 317 0.00 -12.84 -3.45
C VAL A 317 -0.73 -12.74 -2.10
N VAL A 318 -1.32 -11.58 -1.77
CA VAL A 318 -2.14 -11.41 -0.56
C VAL A 318 -3.39 -12.28 -0.61
N MET A 319 -4.09 -12.31 -1.74
CA MET A 319 -5.26 -13.17 -1.95
C MET A 319 -4.90 -14.65 -1.91
N GLN A 320 -3.84 -15.05 -2.60
CA GLN A 320 -3.36 -16.43 -2.56
C GLN A 320 -2.93 -16.86 -1.16
N PHE A 321 -2.27 -15.99 -0.39
CA PHE A 321 -1.93 -16.25 1.00
C PHE A 321 -3.18 -16.42 1.87
N ALA A 322 -4.19 -15.56 1.70
CA ALA A 322 -5.46 -15.66 2.43
C ALA A 322 -6.19 -16.99 2.17
N ILE A 323 -6.17 -17.46 0.92
CA ILE A 323 -6.87 -18.68 0.51
C ILE A 323 -6.05 -19.92 0.90
N ASN A 324 -4.79 -19.97 0.49
CA ASN A 324 -3.99 -21.20 0.53
C ASN A 324 -3.28 -21.42 1.87
N GLU A 325 -2.87 -20.34 2.57
CA GLU A 325 -2.19 -20.46 3.87
C GLU A 325 -3.15 -20.18 5.03
N LEU A 326 -3.96 -19.12 4.95
CA LEU A 326 -4.88 -18.77 6.04
C LEU A 326 -6.18 -19.59 6.00
N GLY A 327 -6.52 -20.22 4.87
CA GLY A 327 -7.65 -21.13 4.74
C GLY A 327 -9.02 -20.46 4.66
N PHE A 328 -9.09 -19.20 4.21
CA PHE A 328 -10.38 -18.54 3.95
C PHE A 328 -10.89 -18.93 2.57
N ARG A 329 -12.18 -19.26 2.47
CA ARG A 329 -12.82 -19.47 1.17
C ARG A 329 -12.95 -18.12 0.46
N PRO A 330 -12.75 -18.03 -0.87
CA PRO A 330 -12.87 -16.76 -1.60
C PRO A 330 -14.19 -16.02 -1.32
N ASP A 331 -15.31 -16.74 -1.20
CA ASP A 331 -16.63 -16.17 -0.92
C ASP A 331 -16.84 -15.68 0.53
N ASP A 332 -15.89 -15.99 1.42
CA ASP A 332 -15.77 -15.46 2.77
C ASP A 332 -14.83 -14.25 2.87
N ILE A 333 -14.18 -13.85 1.76
CA ILE A 333 -13.29 -12.70 1.68
C ILE A 333 -14.07 -11.46 1.22
N ILE A 334 -13.85 -10.35 1.91
CA ILE A 334 -14.39 -9.02 1.60
C ILE A 334 -13.22 -8.13 1.23
N MET A 335 -13.26 -7.54 0.03
CA MET A 335 -12.29 -6.52 -0.37
C MET A 335 -12.73 -5.17 0.16
N PHE A 336 -11.87 -4.51 0.94
CA PHE A 336 -12.12 -3.18 1.47
C PHE A 336 -11.03 -2.22 1.00
N GLY A 337 -11.37 -1.32 0.08
CA GLY A 337 -10.43 -0.34 -0.49
C GLY A 337 -10.78 1.08 -0.06
N TRP A 338 -9.77 1.84 0.40
CA TRP A 338 -9.91 3.26 0.71
C TRP A 338 -9.14 4.11 -0.29
N SER A 339 -9.77 5.18 -0.79
CA SER A 339 -9.13 6.12 -1.71
C SER A 339 -8.54 5.39 -2.93
N ILE A 340 -7.25 5.58 -3.23
CA ILE A 340 -6.52 4.88 -4.31
C ILE A 340 -6.53 3.35 -4.16
N GLY A 341 -6.61 2.82 -2.94
CA GLY A 341 -6.70 1.38 -2.66
C GLY A 341 -7.97 0.75 -3.23
N GLY A 342 -8.98 1.56 -3.56
CA GLY A 342 -10.16 1.12 -4.31
C GLY A 342 -9.84 0.55 -5.69
N TYR A 343 -8.78 1.02 -6.36
CA TYR A 343 -8.31 0.43 -7.61
C TYR A 343 -7.82 -1.00 -7.40
N THR A 344 -6.92 -1.20 -6.44
CA THR A 344 -6.33 -2.51 -6.15
C THR A 344 -7.37 -3.50 -5.61
N ALA A 345 -8.29 -3.02 -4.75
CA ALA A 345 -9.42 -3.82 -4.26
C ALA A 345 -10.38 -4.23 -5.38
N SER A 346 -10.69 -3.32 -6.32
CA SER A 346 -11.55 -3.62 -7.47
C SER A 346 -10.89 -4.60 -8.43
N TRP A 347 -9.58 -4.49 -8.65
CA TRP A 347 -8.83 -5.45 -9.45
C TRP A 347 -8.92 -6.85 -8.83
N ALA A 348 -8.71 -6.98 -7.53
CA ALA A 348 -8.85 -8.27 -6.84
C ALA A 348 -10.28 -8.82 -6.95
N ALA A 349 -11.30 -7.98 -6.79
CA ALA A 349 -12.69 -8.40 -6.90
C ALA A 349 -13.08 -8.91 -8.29
N VAL A 350 -12.47 -8.38 -9.36
CA VAL A 350 -12.67 -8.89 -10.74
C VAL A 350 -11.99 -10.24 -10.95
N ASN A 351 -10.83 -10.46 -10.32
CA ASN A 351 -10.01 -11.65 -10.55
C ASN A 351 -10.27 -12.80 -9.56
N TYR A 352 -10.96 -12.53 -8.46
CA TYR A 352 -11.30 -13.50 -7.42
C TYR A 352 -12.81 -13.47 -7.12
N PRO A 353 -13.47 -14.63 -6.88
CA PRO A 353 -14.88 -14.68 -6.54
C PRO A 353 -15.12 -14.29 -5.07
N VAL A 354 -14.77 -13.04 -4.74
CA VAL A 354 -14.87 -12.46 -3.40
C VAL A 354 -16.33 -12.33 -2.98
N GLY A 355 -16.58 -12.38 -1.67
CA GLY A 355 -17.92 -12.27 -1.12
C GLY A 355 -18.53 -10.88 -1.26
N ALA A 356 -17.71 -9.83 -1.24
CA ALA A 356 -18.14 -8.44 -1.39
C ALA A 356 -16.95 -7.50 -1.70
N LEU A 357 -17.28 -6.34 -2.30
CA LEU A 357 -16.39 -5.21 -2.51
C LEU A 357 -16.95 -3.96 -1.81
N VAL A 358 -16.18 -3.39 -0.88
CA VAL A 358 -16.49 -2.13 -0.21
C VAL A 358 -15.47 -1.09 -0.63
N LEU A 359 -15.95 0.02 -1.19
CA LEU A 359 -15.12 1.12 -1.67
C LEU A 359 -15.44 2.39 -0.88
N ASP A 360 -14.47 2.87 -0.13
CA ASP A 360 -14.63 4.01 0.77
C ASP A 360 -13.80 5.20 0.30
N ALA A 361 -14.45 6.36 0.14
CA ALA A 361 -13.83 7.59 -0.34
C ALA A 361 -13.00 7.36 -1.63
N THR A 362 -13.48 6.49 -2.54
CA THR A 362 -12.79 6.18 -3.79
C THR A 362 -13.30 7.04 -4.95
N PHE A 363 -12.65 6.91 -6.10
CA PHE A 363 -12.93 7.64 -7.33
C PHE A 363 -13.19 6.70 -8.50
N ASP A 364 -13.67 7.23 -9.62
CA ASP A 364 -13.89 6.47 -10.86
C ASP A 364 -12.62 6.36 -11.73
N ASP A 365 -11.87 7.46 -11.83
CA ASP A 365 -10.67 7.60 -12.66
C ASP A 365 -9.67 8.57 -11.99
N LEU A 366 -8.38 8.23 -12.03
CA LEU A 366 -7.32 9.06 -11.45
C LEU A 366 -7.05 10.34 -12.26
N LEU A 367 -7.22 10.32 -13.59
CA LEU A 367 -6.81 11.44 -14.45
C LEU A 367 -7.43 12.79 -14.03
N PRO A 368 -8.75 12.90 -13.80
CA PRO A 368 -9.35 14.17 -13.41
C PRO A 368 -8.83 14.69 -12.06
N LEU A 369 -8.53 13.80 -11.12
CA LEU A 369 -7.99 14.19 -9.81
C LEU A 369 -6.57 14.76 -9.95
N ALA A 370 -5.73 14.10 -10.75
CA ALA A 370 -4.36 14.55 -10.97
C ALA A 370 -4.30 15.85 -11.78
N GLU A 371 -5.13 16.01 -12.81
CA GLU A 371 -5.22 17.27 -13.56
C GLU A 371 -5.69 18.44 -12.68
N ASN A 372 -6.56 18.17 -11.70
CA ASN A 372 -7.03 19.18 -10.76
C ASN A 372 -5.95 19.64 -9.76
N GLN A 373 -4.99 18.76 -9.45
CA GLN A 373 -3.89 19.06 -8.53
C GLN A 373 -2.67 19.70 -9.21
N MET A 374 -2.49 19.46 -10.51
CA MET A 374 -1.33 19.90 -11.26
C MET A 374 -1.60 21.21 -12.03
N PRO A 375 -0.56 22.00 -12.37
CA PRO A 375 -0.73 23.19 -13.19
C PRO A 375 -1.38 22.84 -14.54
N SER A 376 -2.37 23.62 -14.99
CA SER A 376 -3.09 23.33 -16.25
C SER A 376 -2.17 23.27 -17.47
N SER A 377 -1.03 23.98 -17.45
CA SER A 377 0.01 23.91 -18.49
C SER A 377 0.66 22.53 -18.62
N TRP A 378 0.50 21.65 -17.64
CA TRP A 378 1.05 20.29 -17.62
C TRP A 378 0.01 19.23 -18.02
N SER A 379 -1.23 19.58 -18.39
CA SER A 379 -2.30 18.61 -18.68
C SER A 379 -1.89 17.54 -19.70
N LEU A 380 -1.20 17.90 -20.80
CA LEU A 380 -0.70 16.92 -21.77
C LEU A 380 0.27 15.90 -21.15
N LEU A 381 1.16 16.37 -20.26
CA LEU A 381 2.13 15.53 -19.57
C LEU A 381 1.44 14.65 -18.53
N VAL A 382 0.54 15.22 -17.71
CA VAL A 382 -0.23 14.49 -16.70
C VAL A 382 -1.05 13.39 -17.34
N LYS A 383 -1.74 13.70 -18.44
CA LYS A 383 -2.50 12.73 -19.22
C LYS A 383 -1.62 11.61 -19.77
N GLU A 384 -0.44 11.95 -20.30
CA GLU A 384 0.50 10.95 -20.82
C GLU A 384 1.06 10.07 -19.69
N VAL A 385 1.44 10.64 -18.55
CA VAL A 385 1.91 9.89 -17.37
C VAL A 385 0.85 8.91 -16.89
N ILE A 386 -0.38 9.36 -16.71
CA ILE A 386 -1.46 8.53 -16.16
C ILE A 386 -1.84 7.44 -17.14
N ARG A 387 -2.21 7.80 -18.38
CA ARG A 387 -2.70 6.79 -19.34
C ARG A 387 -1.65 5.81 -19.83
N SER A 388 -0.38 6.20 -19.87
CA SER A 388 0.68 5.32 -20.37
C SER A 388 1.38 4.52 -19.27
N TYR A 389 1.33 4.95 -18.00
CA TYR A 389 2.07 4.31 -16.90
C TYR A 389 1.28 4.00 -15.63
N VAL A 390 0.24 4.77 -15.32
CA VAL A 390 -0.48 4.71 -14.02
C VAL A 390 -2.00 4.83 -14.24
N ASP A 391 -2.55 4.02 -15.15
CA ASP A 391 -3.96 4.14 -15.56
C ASP A 391 -4.90 3.48 -14.54
N LEU A 392 -5.19 4.22 -13.47
CA LEU A 392 -6.05 3.75 -12.39
C LEU A 392 -7.50 4.07 -12.69
N ASN A 393 -8.15 3.21 -13.47
CA ASN A 393 -9.56 3.30 -13.83
C ASN A 393 -10.41 2.32 -13.00
N VAL A 394 -10.94 2.80 -11.88
CA VAL A 394 -11.76 2.00 -10.96
C VAL A 394 -13.12 1.70 -11.59
N ALA A 395 -13.70 2.65 -12.32
CA ALA A 395 -14.98 2.44 -12.99
C ALA A 395 -14.93 1.27 -13.98
N GLU A 396 -13.86 1.15 -14.77
CA GLU A 396 -13.69 0.04 -15.70
C GLU A 396 -13.59 -1.32 -15.00
N LEU A 397 -12.96 -1.37 -13.82
CA LEU A 397 -12.86 -2.60 -13.04
C LEU A 397 -14.21 -2.96 -12.42
N VAL A 398 -14.87 -2.00 -11.78
CA VAL A 398 -16.14 -2.24 -11.08
C VAL A 398 -17.26 -2.63 -12.04
N THR A 399 -17.26 -2.16 -13.29
CA THR A 399 -18.26 -2.60 -14.30
C THR A 399 -18.05 -4.04 -14.77
N LYS A 400 -16.84 -4.60 -14.59
CA LYS A 400 -16.53 -6.01 -14.88
C LYS A 400 -16.80 -6.94 -13.69
N TYR A 401 -17.06 -6.39 -12.50
CA TYR A 401 -17.37 -7.15 -11.30
C TYR A 401 -18.88 -7.26 -11.11
N ASP A 402 -19.40 -8.48 -11.09
CA ASP A 402 -20.84 -8.75 -10.94
C ASP A 402 -21.30 -8.92 -9.48
N GLY A 403 -20.36 -9.20 -8.56
CA GLY A 403 -20.66 -9.48 -7.16
C GLY A 403 -21.18 -8.26 -6.36
N PRO A 404 -21.46 -8.44 -5.06
CA PRO A 404 -21.94 -7.37 -4.19
C PRO A 404 -20.91 -6.24 -4.07
N VAL A 405 -21.33 -5.00 -4.34
CA VAL A 405 -20.50 -3.79 -4.22
C VAL A 405 -21.23 -2.69 -3.47
N HIS A 406 -20.53 -1.97 -2.60
CA HIS A 406 -21.04 -0.77 -1.94
C HIS A 406 -19.99 0.34 -1.90
N LEU A 407 -20.44 1.56 -2.17
CA LEU A 407 -19.66 2.79 -2.14
C LEU A 407 -20.00 3.61 -0.91
N ILE A 408 -18.98 4.17 -0.27
CA ILE A 408 -19.13 5.12 0.83
C ILE A 408 -18.60 6.46 0.33
N ARG A 409 -19.51 7.41 0.12
CA ARG A 409 -19.18 8.76 -0.32
C ARG A 409 -19.04 9.65 0.91
N ARG A 410 -17.84 10.20 1.14
CA ARG A 410 -17.59 11.17 2.21
C ARG A 410 -18.12 12.54 1.76
N THR A 411 -19.02 13.14 2.54
CA THR A 411 -19.70 14.38 2.11
C THR A 411 -18.85 15.63 2.30
N GLU A 412 -17.83 15.58 3.16
CA GLU A 412 -16.89 16.67 3.43
C GLU A 412 -15.49 16.33 2.87
N ASP A 413 -15.43 15.51 1.81
CA ASP A 413 -14.19 15.04 1.20
C ASP A 413 -13.42 16.15 0.47
N GLU A 414 -12.22 16.43 0.94
CA GLU A 414 -11.31 17.45 0.42
C GLU A 414 -10.36 16.94 -0.67
N ILE A 415 -10.33 15.62 -0.93
CA ILE A 415 -9.39 14.96 -1.85
C ILE A 415 -10.08 14.49 -3.13
N ILE A 416 -11.26 13.89 -2.99
CA ILE A 416 -12.00 13.24 -4.10
C ILE A 416 -12.97 14.20 -4.79
N CYS A 417 -13.27 15.33 -4.16
CA CYS A 417 -14.01 16.43 -4.78
C CYS A 417 -13.07 17.28 -5.63
N LEU A 418 -13.38 17.44 -6.92
CA LEU A 418 -12.60 18.34 -7.80
C LEU A 418 -12.71 19.81 -7.36
N ARG A 419 -13.84 20.18 -6.74
CA ARG A 419 -14.04 21.47 -6.10
C ARG A 419 -14.38 21.25 -4.64
N GLN A 420 -13.50 21.70 -3.76
CA GLN A 420 -13.69 21.56 -2.32
C GLN A 420 -15.02 22.21 -1.89
N GLY A 421 -15.77 21.51 -1.04
CA GLY A 421 -17.08 21.97 -0.57
C GLY A 421 -18.24 21.77 -1.56
N HIS A 422 -17.98 21.25 -2.77
CA HIS A 422 -19.01 20.92 -3.75
C HIS A 422 -19.10 19.40 -3.95
N LEU A 423 -20.03 18.75 -3.26
CA LEU A 423 -20.27 17.31 -3.33
C LEU A 423 -20.61 16.82 -4.74
N SER A 424 -21.24 17.66 -5.56
CA SER A 424 -21.50 17.41 -6.98
C SER A 424 -20.24 17.08 -7.78
N SER A 425 -19.08 17.58 -7.35
CA SER A 425 -17.79 17.35 -7.98
C SER A 425 -17.05 16.10 -7.48
N ASN A 426 -17.60 15.39 -6.50
CA ASN A 426 -17.02 14.17 -5.95
C ASN A 426 -16.94 13.07 -7.02
N ARG A 427 -15.74 12.51 -7.24
CA ARG A 427 -15.54 11.46 -8.25
C ARG A 427 -16.33 10.17 -7.97
N GLY A 428 -16.71 9.90 -6.72
CA GLY A 428 -17.63 8.81 -6.36
C GLY A 428 -19.01 8.91 -7.05
N ASN A 429 -19.45 10.11 -7.42
CA ASN A 429 -20.69 10.32 -8.19
C ASN A 429 -20.59 9.69 -9.58
N ASN A 430 -19.43 9.86 -10.24
CA ASN A 430 -19.20 9.27 -11.54
C ASN A 430 -19.11 7.75 -11.43
N LEU A 431 -18.51 7.25 -10.35
CA LEU A 431 -18.41 5.81 -10.10
C LEU A 431 -19.78 5.16 -9.94
N VAL A 432 -20.69 5.72 -9.12
CA VAL A 432 -22.04 5.16 -8.96
C VAL A 432 -22.85 5.25 -10.25
N VAL A 433 -22.68 6.32 -11.05
CA VAL A 433 -23.30 6.43 -12.38
C VAL A 433 -22.87 5.27 -13.26
N ARG A 434 -21.57 4.96 -13.32
CA ARG A 434 -21.05 3.83 -14.12
C ARG A 434 -21.61 2.48 -13.67
N ILE A 435 -21.76 2.26 -12.36
CA ILE A 435 -22.39 1.04 -11.83
C ILE A 435 -23.85 0.94 -12.29
N LEU A 436 -24.61 2.04 -12.20
CA LEU A 436 -26.01 2.07 -12.61
C LEU A 436 -26.18 1.92 -14.13
N GLU A 437 -25.30 2.51 -14.93
CA GLU A 437 -25.31 2.34 -16.39
C GLU A 437 -25.12 0.88 -16.79
N GLN A 438 -24.21 0.18 -16.13
CA GLN A 438 -23.92 -1.22 -16.41
C GLN A 438 -25.01 -2.17 -15.88
N ARG A 439 -25.45 -1.98 -14.62
CA ARG A 439 -26.34 -2.94 -13.94
C ARG A 439 -27.83 -2.63 -14.12
N HIS A 440 -28.18 -1.37 -14.43
CA HIS A 440 -29.56 -0.89 -14.57
C HIS A 440 -29.74 0.01 -15.81
N PRO A 441 -29.35 -0.45 -17.02
CA PRO A 441 -29.38 0.39 -18.23
C PRO A 441 -30.78 0.96 -18.54
N ALA A 442 -31.84 0.20 -18.23
CA ALA A 442 -33.22 0.65 -18.42
C ALA A 442 -33.60 1.85 -17.52
N ALA A 443 -33.03 1.94 -16.31
CA ALA A 443 -33.29 3.04 -15.39
C ALA A 443 -32.66 4.37 -15.84
N LEU A 444 -31.62 4.30 -16.68
CA LEU A 444 -30.89 5.46 -17.21
C LEU A 444 -31.08 5.66 -18.72
N GLY A 445 -32.12 5.07 -19.30
CA GLY A 445 -32.35 5.11 -20.75
C GLY A 445 -32.57 6.51 -21.32
N SER A 446 -33.16 7.43 -20.55
CA SER A 446 -33.49 8.79 -21.02
C SER A 446 -32.50 9.85 -20.54
N GLN A 447 -32.36 10.92 -21.32
CA GLN A 447 -31.54 12.08 -20.93
C GLN A 447 -32.10 12.75 -19.65
N THR A 448 -33.43 12.76 -19.49
CA THR A 448 -34.10 13.27 -18.30
C THR A 448 -33.77 12.44 -17.05
N ALA A 449 -33.68 11.11 -17.16
CA ALA A 449 -33.28 10.26 -16.05
C ALA A 449 -31.82 10.50 -15.64
N ARG A 450 -30.91 10.69 -16.60
CA ARG A 450 -29.52 11.08 -16.31
C ARG A 450 -29.45 12.43 -15.60
N ALA A 451 -30.22 13.43 -16.06
CA ALA A 451 -30.29 14.73 -15.40
C ALA A 451 -30.87 14.65 -13.97
N ALA A 452 -31.91 13.83 -13.77
CA ALA A 452 -32.48 13.55 -12.45
C ALA A 452 -31.44 12.89 -11.52
N LEU A 453 -30.68 11.91 -12.01
CA LEU A 453 -29.61 11.28 -11.26
C LEU A 453 -28.50 12.28 -10.87
N SER A 454 -28.03 13.10 -11.81
CA SER A 454 -27.03 14.12 -11.52
C SER A 454 -27.52 15.13 -10.46
N ARG A 455 -28.79 15.53 -10.52
CA ARG A 455 -29.39 16.42 -9.52
C ARG A 455 -29.51 15.76 -8.15
N LEU A 456 -29.93 14.50 -8.10
CA LEU A 456 -29.98 13.70 -6.87
C LEU A 456 -28.60 13.57 -6.21
N LEU A 457 -27.55 13.29 -6.99
CA LEU A 457 -26.18 13.18 -6.49
C LEU A 457 -25.61 14.55 -6.03
N ALA A 458 -26.10 15.65 -6.61
CA ALA A 458 -25.74 17.02 -6.25
C ALA A 458 -26.65 17.65 -5.18
N ALA A 459 -27.60 16.90 -4.60
CA ALA A 459 -28.67 17.46 -3.78
C ALA A 459 -28.22 18.34 -2.59
N PRO A 460 -27.09 18.08 -1.90
CA PRO A 460 -26.61 18.98 -0.85
C PRO A 460 -26.03 20.32 -1.34
N ASP A 461 -25.58 20.39 -2.59
CA ASP A 461 -24.99 21.59 -3.21
C ASP A 461 -26.03 22.45 -3.94
N SER A 462 -27.19 21.87 -4.25
CA SER A 462 -28.23 22.56 -5.00
C SER A 462 -28.93 23.55 -4.07
N PRO A 463 -28.94 24.86 -4.37
CA PRO A 463 -29.82 25.76 -3.63
C PRO A 463 -31.23 25.20 -3.77
N ALA A 464 -32.00 25.18 -2.68
CA ALA A 464 -33.39 24.71 -2.62
C ALA A 464 -34.37 25.46 -3.55
N HIS A 465 -33.85 26.21 -4.52
CA HIS A 465 -34.49 27.25 -5.33
C HIS A 465 -34.46 26.98 -6.84
N VAL A 466 -33.94 25.84 -7.31
CA VAL A 466 -34.16 25.41 -8.72
C VAL A 466 -35.29 24.39 -8.75
N PRO A 467 -36.56 24.81 -8.92
CA PRO A 467 -37.68 23.88 -9.00
C PRO A 467 -37.51 23.00 -10.25
N ALA A 468 -37.27 21.71 -10.02
CA ALA A 468 -37.29 20.73 -11.09
C ALA A 468 -38.73 20.46 -11.49
N GLY A 469 -38.98 20.28 -12.80
CA GLY A 469 -40.28 19.88 -13.32
C GLY A 469 -40.78 18.58 -12.66
N PRO A 470 -42.11 18.37 -12.59
CA PRO A 470 -42.72 17.22 -11.90
C PRO A 470 -42.14 15.87 -12.36
N ASP A 471 -41.84 15.72 -13.65
CA ASP A 471 -41.27 14.51 -14.23
C ASP A 471 -39.87 14.17 -13.66
N VAL A 472 -39.03 15.19 -13.45
CA VAL A 472 -37.69 15.01 -12.88
C VAL A 472 -37.77 14.63 -11.41
N GLN A 473 -38.70 15.23 -10.65
CA GLN A 473 -38.92 14.86 -9.24
C GLN A 473 -39.43 13.43 -9.09
N GLN A 474 -40.30 12.97 -10.00
CA GLN A 474 -40.80 11.59 -10.00
C GLN A 474 -39.68 10.59 -10.34
N LEU A 475 -38.80 10.94 -11.28
CA LEU A 475 -37.64 10.12 -11.61
C LEU A 475 -36.63 10.05 -10.45
N GLU A 476 -36.39 11.14 -9.73
CA GLU A 476 -35.52 11.11 -8.54
C GLU A 476 -36.03 10.16 -7.47
N LYS A 477 -37.34 10.17 -7.17
CA LYS A 477 -37.94 9.25 -6.21
C LYS A 477 -37.76 7.79 -6.63
N THR A 478 -37.79 7.52 -7.94
CA THR A 478 -37.55 6.19 -8.51
C THR A 478 -36.07 5.78 -8.44
N LEU A 479 -35.15 6.72 -8.65
CA LEU A 479 -33.71 6.47 -8.68
C LEU A 479 -33.07 6.42 -7.29
N GLN A 480 -33.64 7.10 -6.30
CA GLN A 480 -33.10 7.18 -4.94
C GLN A 480 -32.86 5.80 -4.29
N PRO A 481 -33.81 4.84 -4.31
CA PRO A 481 -33.55 3.48 -3.82
C PRO A 481 -32.41 2.76 -4.56
N LEU A 482 -32.25 3.00 -5.87
CA LEU A 482 -31.15 2.42 -6.65
C LEU A 482 -29.80 3.03 -6.27
N VAL A 483 -29.74 4.34 -6.05
CA VAL A 483 -28.51 4.99 -5.54
C VAL A 483 -28.19 4.46 -4.15
N SER A 484 -29.17 4.43 -3.23
CA SER A 484 -29.00 3.88 -1.88
C SER A 484 -28.67 2.37 -1.86
N LYS A 485 -28.95 1.66 -2.95
CA LYS A 485 -28.47 0.29 -3.15
C LYS A 485 -26.94 0.29 -3.21
N TYR A 486 -26.35 1.09 -4.06
CA TYR A 486 -24.91 1.01 -4.34
C TYR A 486 -24.06 1.99 -3.53
N MET A 487 -24.63 3.06 -2.99
CA MET A 487 -23.88 4.13 -2.35
C MET A 487 -24.60 4.62 -1.10
N ARG A 488 -23.83 4.97 -0.07
CA ARG A 488 -24.30 5.75 1.07
C ARG A 488 -23.40 6.94 1.32
N ASP A 489 -24.00 7.99 1.86
CA ASP A 489 -23.28 9.17 2.32
C ASP A 489 -22.83 8.98 3.77
N LEU A 490 -21.63 9.45 4.06
CA LEU A 490 -21.08 9.55 5.41
C LEU A 490 -20.52 10.95 5.62
N ARG A 491 -21.04 11.64 6.64
CA ARG A 491 -20.62 13.00 6.96
C ARG A 491 -19.28 12.99 7.68
N SER A 492 -18.20 13.11 6.91
CA SER A 492 -16.85 13.21 7.42
C SER A 492 -15.87 13.69 6.34
N SER A 493 -14.65 14.04 6.74
CA SER A 493 -13.51 14.27 5.84
C SER A 493 -12.96 12.99 5.24
N HIS A 494 -12.03 13.12 4.29
CA HIS A 494 -11.42 12.00 3.55
C HIS A 494 -10.70 10.99 4.45
N CYS A 495 -9.95 11.47 5.44
CA CYS A 495 -9.12 10.65 6.33
C CYS A 495 -9.82 10.22 7.63
N SER A 496 -11.12 10.51 7.78
CA SER A 496 -11.88 10.11 8.97
C SER A 496 -12.15 8.59 8.97
N PRO A 497 -11.76 7.85 10.02
CA PRO A 497 -12.00 6.42 10.09
C PRO A 497 -13.48 6.07 9.89
N LEU A 498 -13.76 5.02 9.12
CA LEU A 498 -15.11 4.50 8.99
C LEU A 498 -15.57 3.91 10.33
N PRO A 499 -16.72 4.33 10.89
CA PRO A 499 -17.23 3.74 12.13
C PRO A 499 -17.53 2.26 11.98
N GLU A 500 -17.28 1.49 13.04
CA GLU A 500 -17.47 0.04 13.08
C GLU A 500 -18.90 -0.37 12.77
N ASN A 501 -19.88 0.33 13.36
CA ASN A 501 -21.30 0.06 13.16
C ASN A 501 -21.72 0.28 11.69
N ASP A 502 -21.21 1.33 11.05
CA ASP A 502 -21.48 1.60 9.63
C ASP A 502 -20.88 0.50 8.76
N PHE A 503 -19.67 0.03 9.07
CA PHE A 503 -19.04 -1.07 8.35
C PHE A 503 -19.86 -2.38 8.48
N VAL A 504 -20.27 -2.76 9.70
CA VAL A 504 -21.12 -3.94 9.93
C VAL A 504 -22.42 -3.84 9.13
N GLU A 505 -23.11 -2.71 9.19
CA GLU A 505 -24.37 -2.50 8.47
C GLU A 505 -24.20 -2.66 6.95
N ILE A 506 -23.11 -2.14 6.39
CA ILE A 506 -22.81 -2.29 4.95
C ILE A 506 -22.61 -3.77 4.60
N ILE A 507 -21.84 -4.50 5.40
CA ILE A 507 -21.59 -5.92 5.14
C ILE A 507 -22.87 -6.74 5.25
N ASP A 508 -23.70 -6.50 6.26
CA ASP A 508 -24.97 -7.20 6.44
C ASP A 508 -25.92 -6.96 5.26
N ARG A 509 -26.01 -5.70 4.78
CA ARG A 509 -26.79 -5.36 3.58
C ARG A 509 -26.27 -6.08 2.34
N LEU A 510 -24.95 -6.17 2.16
CA LEU A 510 -24.35 -6.85 1.02
C LEU A 510 -24.57 -8.36 1.06
N GLN A 511 -24.53 -8.97 2.25
CA GLN A 511 -24.79 -10.39 2.43
C GLN A 511 -26.25 -10.76 2.18
N ASN A 512 -27.19 -9.96 2.65
CA ASN A 512 -28.63 -10.20 2.42
C ASN A 512 -28.97 -10.17 0.93
N ARG A 513 -28.42 -9.22 0.18
CA ARG A 513 -28.63 -9.09 -1.26
C ARG A 513 -27.98 -10.16 -2.11
N ARG A 514 -27.00 -10.88 -1.57
CA ARG A 514 -26.41 -12.03 -2.28
C ARG A 514 -27.36 -13.25 -2.25
N ARG A 515 -28.32 -13.28 -1.32
CA ARG A 515 -29.32 -14.35 -1.19
C ARG A 515 -30.57 -14.10 -2.03
N GLU A 516 -30.78 -12.86 -2.47
CA GLU A 516 -31.81 -12.42 -3.43
C GLU A 516 -31.29 -12.54 -4.86
#